data_AF-A0A969F0W7-F1
#
_entry.id   AF-A0A969F0W7-F1
#
_cell.length_a   1.000
_cell.length_b   1.000
_cell.length_c   1.000
_cell.angle_alpha   90.00
_cell.angle_beta   90.00
_cell.angle_gamma   90.00
#
_symmetry.space_group_name_H-M   'P 1'
#
loop_
_entity.id
_entity.type
_entity.pdbx_description
1 polymer ?
#
loop_
_entity_poly.entity_id
_entity_poly.type
_entity_poly.pdbx_seq_one_letter_code
_entity_poly.pdbx_strand_id
1 'polypeptide(L)'
;MKRMDWDDLKVFTALARSGSVRGAAAVLRVHHSTVTRRLEQFETLLGVRLFDRTPDGLKLSEHGAAVIGRADRIEGQIEAIERDLFGRDERLAGSVKITFPDALGVGFLMREMAEFSTRYPDVGIEFLASDATLDLGRREAM
;
A
#
# COMPACT_ATOMS: atom_id res chain seq x y z
N MET A 1 7.07 27.81 12.14
CA MET A 1 6.16 26.70 12.52
C MET A 1 6.19 25.68 11.38
N LYS A 2 6.87 24.55 11.57
CA LYS A 2 6.98 23.52 10.51
C LYS A 2 5.67 22.72 10.52
N ARG A 3 5.01 22.59 9.37
CA ARG A 3 3.76 21.84 9.22
C ARG A 3 4.10 20.37 8.96
N MET A 4 3.25 19.47 9.46
CA MET A 4 3.36 18.02 9.23
C MET A 4 3.47 17.72 7.72
N ASP A 5 4.47 16.92 7.34
CA ASP A 5 4.70 16.47 5.97
C ASP A 5 4.00 15.11 5.76
N TRP A 6 3.47 14.90 4.56
CA TRP A 6 2.87 13.63 4.14
C TRP A 6 3.87 12.48 4.18
N ASP A 7 5.14 12.74 3.87
CA ASP A 7 6.19 11.74 3.97
C ASP A 7 6.44 11.28 5.42
N ASP A 8 6.25 12.15 6.40
CA ASP A 8 6.41 11.82 7.81
C ASP A 8 5.26 10.92 8.29
N LEU A 9 4.05 11.18 7.77
CA LEU A 9 2.88 10.33 8.02
C LEU A 9 3.04 8.93 7.40
N LYS A 10 3.58 8.84 6.17
CA LYS A 10 3.95 7.56 5.54
C LYS A 10 4.95 6.77 6.37
N VAL A 11 5.99 7.43 6.89
CA VAL A 11 6.99 6.80 7.77
C VAL A 11 6.34 6.27 9.04
N PHE A 12 5.48 7.07 9.68
CA PHE A 12 4.75 6.65 10.87
C PHE A 12 3.86 5.42 10.61
N THR A 13 3.03 5.44 9.56
CA THR A 13 2.13 4.32 9.24
C THR A 13 2.92 3.05 8.88
N ALA A 14 4.02 3.18 8.12
CA ALA A 14 4.89 2.05 7.79
C ALA A 14 5.55 1.43 9.03
N LEU A 15 5.98 2.24 10.00
CA LEU A 15 6.51 1.77 11.27
C LEU A 15 5.45 1.09 12.13
N ALA A 16 4.23 1.63 12.18
CA ALA A 16 3.12 1.04 12.90
C ALA A 16 2.74 -0.35 12.36
N ARG A 17 2.72 -0.51 11.03
CA ARG A 17 2.41 -1.78 10.36
C ARG A 17 3.52 -2.82 10.46
N SER A 18 4.78 -2.38 10.39
CA SER A 18 5.93 -3.29 10.35
C SER A 18 6.54 -3.62 11.72
N GLY A 19 6.21 -2.86 12.76
CA GLY A 19 6.74 -3.05 14.12
C GLY A 19 8.26 -2.83 14.25
N SER A 20 8.94 -2.38 13.19
CA SER A 20 10.39 -2.20 13.19
C SER A 20 10.87 -1.18 12.14
N VAL A 21 11.96 -0.48 12.46
CA VAL A 21 12.63 0.43 11.50
C VAL A 21 13.12 -0.33 10.26
N ARG A 22 13.54 -1.58 10.44
CA ARG A 22 13.99 -2.42 9.34
C ARG A 22 12.85 -2.75 8.37
N GLY A 23 11.69 -3.15 8.90
CA GLY A 23 10.51 -3.44 8.09
C GLY A 23 9.99 -2.20 7.37
N ALA A 24 9.87 -1.06 8.07
CA ALA A 24 9.41 0.18 7.47
C ALA A 24 10.34 0.66 6.32
N ALA A 25 11.65 0.58 6.52
CA ALA A 25 12.63 0.93 5.49
C ALA A 25 12.52 0.06 4.24
N ALA A 26 12.28 -1.25 4.42
CA ALA A 26 12.07 -2.18 3.31
C ALA A 26 10.80 -1.85 2.52
N VAL A 27 9.69 -1.57 3.22
CA VAL A 27 8.41 -1.18 2.61
C VAL A 27 8.54 0.12 1.82
N LEU A 28 9.21 1.12 2.41
CA LEU A 28 9.37 2.44 1.81
C LEU A 28 10.52 2.53 0.81
N ARG A 29 11.33 1.47 0.66
CA ARG A 29 12.53 1.41 -0.20
C ARG A 29 13.53 2.56 0.08
N VAL A 30 13.76 2.85 1.36
CA VAL A 30 14.71 3.87 1.82
C VAL A 30 15.70 3.29 2.83
N HIS A 31 16.78 4.02 3.13
CA HIS A 31 17.71 3.62 4.17
C HIS A 31 17.09 3.73 5.58
N HIS A 32 17.52 2.86 6.50
CA HIS A 32 17.10 2.88 7.91
C HIS A 32 17.34 4.23 8.58
N SER A 33 18.46 4.90 8.27
CA SER A 33 18.77 6.24 8.79
C SER A 33 17.74 7.29 8.39
N THR A 34 17.18 7.19 7.18
CA THR A 34 16.11 8.08 6.71
C THR A 34 14.83 7.90 7.50
N VAL A 35 14.45 6.64 7.79
CA VAL A 35 13.26 6.31 8.59
C VAL A 35 13.38 6.85 10.00
N THR A 36 14.50 6.57 10.68
CA THR A 36 14.74 7.06 12.05
C THR A 36 14.72 8.58 12.11
N ARG A 37 15.45 9.25 11.21
CA ARG A 37 15.52 10.72 11.16
C ARG A 37 14.14 11.34 10.92
N ARG A 38 13.34 10.79 10.01
CA ARG A 38 11.99 11.31 9.73
C ARG A 38 11.05 11.09 10.91
N LEU A 39 11.10 9.94 11.56
CA LEU A 39 10.31 9.71 12.78
C LEU A 39 10.69 10.72 13.87
N GLU A 40 11.98 10.91 14.15
CA GLU A 40 12.45 11.86 15.16
C GLU A 40 12.00 13.30 14.86
N GLN A 41 12.06 13.70 13.59
CA GLN A 41 11.57 15.01 13.16
C GLN A 41 10.06 15.14 13.35
N PHE A 42 9.31 14.07 13.09
CA PHE A 42 7.88 14.07 13.25
C PHE A 42 7.45 14.15 14.73
N GLU A 43 8.06 13.33 15.59
CA GLU A 43 7.85 13.38 17.04
C GLU A 43 8.25 14.74 17.62
N THR A 44 9.35 15.33 17.14
CA THR A 44 9.80 16.68 17.54
C THR A 44 8.78 17.75 17.14
N LEU A 45 8.22 17.64 15.94
CA LEU A 45 7.22 18.59 15.42
C LEU A 45 5.92 18.52 16.22
N LEU A 46 5.50 17.32 16.62
CA LEU A 46 4.29 17.11 17.42
C LEU A 46 4.51 17.34 18.93
N GLY A 47 5.75 17.35 19.39
CA GLY A 47 6.11 17.47 20.80
C GLY A 47 5.77 16.23 21.63
N VAL A 48 5.50 15.08 20.99
CA VAL A 48 5.13 13.82 21.65
C VAL A 48 5.81 12.63 21.01
N ARG A 49 6.02 11.57 21.80
CA ARG A 49 6.50 10.28 21.32
C ARG A 49 5.33 9.50 20.73
N LEU A 50 5.50 8.97 19.53
CA LEU A 50 4.51 8.13 18.83
C LEU A 50 4.81 6.63 19.00
N PHE A 51 6.06 6.28 19.35
CA PHE A 51 6.46 4.91 19.59
C PHE A 51 7.31 4.72 20.85
N ASP A 52 7.09 3.57 21.49
CA ASP A 52 7.87 3.03 22.59
C ASP A 52 8.80 1.91 22.10
N ARG A 53 10.03 1.92 22.60
CA ARG A 53 10.99 0.83 22.36
C ARG A 53 10.77 -0.26 23.39
N THR A 54 10.45 -1.45 22.92
CA THR A 54 10.25 -2.64 23.74
C THR A 54 11.23 -3.74 23.33
N PRO A 55 11.46 -4.76 24.18
CA PRO A 55 12.27 -5.92 23.79
C PRO A 55 11.75 -6.63 22.53
N ASP A 56 10.43 -6.60 22.30
CA ASP A 56 9.78 -7.20 21.13
C ASP A 56 9.85 -6.33 19.86
N GLY A 57 10.43 -5.13 19.96
CA GLY A 57 10.50 -4.16 18.87
C GLY A 57 9.77 -2.85 19.17
N LEU A 58 9.31 -2.19 18.10
CA LEU A 58 8.69 -0.88 18.17
C LEU A 58 7.18 -1.00 18.34
N LYS A 59 6.62 -0.46 19.42
CA LYS A 59 5.16 -0.45 19.68
C LYS A 59 4.64 0.98 19.70
N LEU A 60 3.37 1.17 19.30
CA LEU A 60 2.73 2.48 19.37
C LEU A 60 2.62 2.93 20.83
N SER A 61 2.93 4.20 21.09
CA SER A 61 2.60 4.85 22.35
C SER A 61 1.09 5.14 22.42
N GLU A 62 0.61 5.65 23.55
CA GLU A 62 -0.77 6.13 23.69
C GLU A 62 -1.12 7.19 22.62
N HIS A 63 -0.22 8.15 22.39
CA HIS A 63 -0.41 9.17 21.36
C HIS A 63 -0.36 8.58 19.94
N GLY A 64 0.53 7.62 19.69
CA GLY A 64 0.59 6.89 18.42
C GLY A 64 -0.70 6.13 18.12
N ALA A 65 -1.23 5.43 19.12
CA ALA A 65 -2.50 4.70 19.02
C ALA A 65 -3.69 5.64 18.78
N ALA A 66 -3.69 6.83 19.38
CA ALA A 66 -4.75 7.82 19.17
C ALA A 66 -4.78 8.40 17.75
N VAL A 67 -3.64 8.42 17.04
CA VAL A 67 -3.52 9.05 15.72
C VAL A 67 -3.50 8.06 14.54
N ILE A 68 -3.16 6.79 14.76
CA ILE A 68 -3.04 5.80 13.66
C ILE A 68 -4.31 5.67 12.82
N GLY A 69 -5.49 5.61 13.45
CA GLY A 69 -6.77 5.55 12.72
C GLY A 69 -7.14 6.85 11.98
N ARG A 70 -6.48 7.97 12.27
CA ARG A 70 -6.58 9.21 11.46
C ARG A 70 -5.60 9.16 10.30
N ALA A 71 -4.40 8.66 10.52
CA ALA A 71 -3.39 8.47 9.48
C ALA A 71 -3.90 7.54 8.37
N ASP A 72 -4.47 6.39 8.73
CA ASP A 72 -5.04 5.42 7.78
C ASP A 72 -6.18 6.03 6.94
N ARG A 73 -7.02 6.87 7.56
CA ARG A 73 -8.10 7.58 6.83
C ARG A 73 -7.54 8.59 5.83
N ILE A 74 -6.50 9.34 6.19
CA ILE A 74 -5.86 10.29 5.27
C ILE A 74 -5.24 9.54 4.08
N GLU A 75 -4.56 8.42 4.33
CA GLU A 75 -4.04 7.55 3.26
C GLU A 75 -5.14 7.07 2.32
N GLY A 76 -6.24 6.53 2.87
CA GLY A 76 -7.37 6.10 2.05
C GLY A 76 -8.05 7.23 1.27
N GLN A 77 -8.06 8.47 1.79
CA GLN A 77 -8.57 9.64 1.06
C GLN A 77 -7.64 10.05 -0.09
N ILE A 78 -6.32 9.96 0.11
CA ILE A 78 -5.36 10.25 -0.97
C ILE A 78 -5.47 9.21 -2.08
N GLU A 79 -5.54 7.93 -1.73
CA GLU A 79 -5.78 6.87 -2.72
C GLU A 79 -7.13 7.06 -3.45
N ALA A 80 -8.16 7.56 -2.75
CA ALA A 80 -9.45 7.88 -3.37
C ALA A 80 -9.33 9.04 -4.35
N ILE A 81 -8.60 10.10 -4.00
CA ILE A 81 -8.31 11.22 -4.90
C ILE A 81 -7.52 10.76 -6.12
N GLU A 82 -6.51 9.91 -5.94
CA GLU A 82 -5.76 9.32 -7.04
C GLU A 82 -6.69 8.51 -7.95
N ARG A 83 -7.55 7.64 -7.39
CA ARG A 83 -8.56 6.91 -8.17
C ARG A 83 -9.54 7.85 -8.88
N ASP A 84 -9.97 8.94 -8.27
CA ASP A 84 -10.91 9.88 -8.87
C ASP A 84 -10.28 10.72 -9.98
N LEU A 85 -8.99 11.08 -9.86
CA LEU A 85 -8.27 11.85 -10.86
C LEU A 85 -7.82 10.97 -12.03
N PHE A 86 -7.20 9.82 -11.74
CA PHE A 86 -6.74 8.87 -12.76
C PHE A 86 -7.86 7.99 -13.31
N GLY A 87 -9.01 7.91 -12.63
CA GLY A 87 -10.22 7.25 -13.10
C GLY A 87 -11.18 8.15 -13.89
N ARG A 88 -10.95 9.48 -13.94
CA ARG A 88 -11.69 10.43 -14.79
C ARG A 88 -10.97 10.77 -16.09
N ASP A 89 -9.68 10.49 -16.20
CA ASP A 89 -8.94 10.57 -17.47
C ASP A 89 -9.10 9.23 -18.22
N GLU A 90 -10.23 9.06 -18.89
CA GLU A 90 -10.42 7.99 -19.89
C GLU A 90 -9.54 8.26 -21.12
N ARG A 91 -8.26 7.92 -20.97
CA ARG A 91 -7.73 6.81 -21.75
C ARG A 91 -7.25 5.78 -20.72
N LEU A 92 -8.17 4.91 -20.33
CA LEU A 92 -7.84 3.63 -19.70
C LEU A 92 -6.96 2.86 -20.70
N ALA A 93 -5.65 3.14 -20.66
CA ALA A 93 -4.66 2.62 -21.59
C ALA A 93 -3.56 1.93 -20.78
N GLY A 94 -3.33 0.65 -21.07
CA GLY A 94 -2.36 -0.18 -20.35
C GLY A 94 -2.79 -1.65 -20.27
N SER A 95 -1.84 -2.52 -19.94
CA SER A 95 -2.06 -3.97 -19.84
C SER A 95 -2.41 -4.38 -18.41
N VAL A 96 -3.60 -4.96 -18.20
CA VAL A 96 -4.01 -5.55 -16.92
C VAL A 96 -3.82 -7.07 -16.99
N LYS A 97 -3.03 -7.63 -16.07
CA LYS A 97 -2.84 -9.07 -15.95
C LYS A 97 -3.81 -9.64 -14.92
N ILE A 98 -4.65 -10.58 -15.35
CA ILE A 98 -5.64 -11.23 -14.48
C ILE A 98 -5.26 -12.71 -14.34
N THR A 99 -4.95 -13.12 -13.10
CA THR A 99 -4.72 -14.52 -12.73
C THR A 99 -5.99 -15.07 -12.08
N PHE A 100 -6.51 -16.18 -12.59
CA PHE A 100 -7.71 -16.82 -12.04
C PHE A 100 -7.55 -18.36 -12.00
N PRO A 101 -8.19 -19.04 -11.03
CA PRO A 101 -8.23 -20.51 -10.99
C PRO A 101 -8.93 -21.08 -12.22
N ASP A 102 -8.41 -22.16 -12.78
CA ASP A 102 -9.00 -22.85 -13.95
C ASP A 102 -10.44 -23.33 -13.70
N ALA A 103 -10.79 -23.56 -12.43
CA ALA A 103 -12.13 -23.90 -11.97
C ALA A 103 -13.15 -22.77 -12.12
N LEU A 104 -12.73 -21.51 -12.23
CA LEU A 104 -13.60 -20.40 -12.66
C LEU A 104 -13.78 -20.54 -14.17
N GLY A 105 -14.82 -21.27 -14.57
CA GLY A 105 -15.09 -21.62 -15.96
C GLY A 105 -14.82 -20.45 -16.91
N VAL A 106 -13.82 -20.63 -17.77
CA VAL A 106 -13.32 -19.63 -18.73
C VAL A 106 -14.47 -18.94 -19.48
N GLY A 107 -15.56 -19.66 -19.79
CA GLY A 107 -16.72 -19.10 -20.48
C GLY A 107 -17.48 -18.01 -19.71
N PHE A 108 -17.56 -18.08 -18.38
CA PHE A 108 -18.25 -17.06 -17.57
C PHE A 108 -17.41 -15.78 -17.48
N LEU A 109 -16.11 -15.92 -17.19
CA LEU A 109 -15.19 -14.80 -17.13
C LEU A 109 -15.04 -14.13 -18.50
N MET A 110 -14.89 -14.90 -19.59
CA MET A 110 -14.71 -14.35 -20.93
C MET A 110 -15.95 -13.58 -21.43
N ARG A 111 -17.16 -13.90 -20.97
CA ARG A 111 -18.38 -13.15 -21.31
C ARG A 111 -18.37 -11.76 -20.69
N GLU A 112 -18.13 -11.66 -19.39
CA GLU A 112 -18.04 -10.37 -18.68
C GLU A 112 -16.85 -9.54 -19.20
N MET A 113 -15.76 -10.20 -19.57
CA MET A 113 -14.58 -9.55 -20.15
C MET A 113 -14.78 -9.08 -21.58
N ALA A 114 -15.63 -9.74 -22.39
CA ALA A 114 -16.01 -9.26 -23.71
C ALA A 114 -16.83 -7.96 -23.62
N GLU A 115 -17.76 -7.89 -22.66
CA GLU A 115 -18.51 -6.65 -22.38
C GLU A 115 -17.59 -5.54 -21.86
N PHE A 116 -16.62 -5.88 -21.01
CA PHE A 116 -15.62 -4.94 -20.51
C PHE A 116 -14.67 -4.43 -21.61
N SER A 117 -14.14 -5.30 -22.47
CA SER A 117 -13.25 -4.92 -23.58
C SER A 117 -13.95 -4.05 -24.62
N THR A 118 -15.25 -4.26 -24.84
CA THR A 118 -16.07 -3.40 -25.71
C THR A 118 -16.27 -2.00 -25.10
N ARG A 119 -16.39 -1.93 -23.77
CA ARG A 119 -16.54 -0.67 -23.03
C ARG A 119 -15.22 0.10 -22.89
N TYR A 120 -14.08 -0.60 -22.89
CA TYR A 120 -12.74 -0.04 -22.69
C TYR A 120 -11.72 -0.58 -23.73
N PRO A 121 -11.78 -0.12 -25.00
CA PRO A 121 -10.97 -0.66 -26.09
C PRO A 121 -9.48 -0.34 -26.03
N ASP A 122 -9.07 0.65 -25.23
CA ASP A 122 -7.66 1.01 -25.02
C ASP A 122 -6.99 0.16 -23.91
N VAL A 123 -7.73 -0.71 -23.21
CA VAL A 123 -7.21 -1.61 -22.17
C VAL A 123 -6.82 -2.95 -22.77
N GLY A 124 -5.53 -3.29 -22.72
CA GLY A 124 -5.07 -4.64 -23.04
C GLY A 124 -5.30 -5.56 -21.86
N ILE A 125 -6.05 -6.66 -22.02
CA ILE A 125 -6.25 -7.63 -20.95
C ILE A 125 -5.46 -8.89 -21.27
N GLU A 126 -4.52 -9.24 -20.40
CA GLU A 126 -3.77 -10.49 -20.49
C GLU A 126 -4.31 -11.47 -19.45
N PHE A 127 -4.91 -12.56 -19.94
CA PHE A 127 -5.43 -13.63 -19.11
C PHE A 127 -4.36 -14.69 -18.88
N LEU A 128 -4.07 -14.96 -17.62
CA LEU A 128 -3.25 -16.10 -17.24
C LEU A 128 -4.09 -17.06 -16.41
N ALA A 129 -4.62 -18.07 -17.10
CA ALA A 129 -5.23 -19.23 -16.47
C ALA A 129 -4.12 -20.06 -15.81
N SER A 130 -4.23 -20.29 -14.50
CA SER A 130 -3.25 -21.10 -13.78
C SER A 130 -3.92 -21.89 -12.66
N ASP A 131 -3.70 -23.21 -12.68
CA ASP A 131 -3.98 -24.15 -11.59
C ASP A 131 -3.00 -24.00 -10.41
N ALA A 132 -2.36 -22.83 -10.25
CA ALA A 132 -1.57 -22.51 -9.07
C ALA A 132 -2.50 -22.26 -7.86
N THR A 133 -3.13 -23.33 -7.37
CA THR A 133 -3.62 -23.39 -6.01
C THR A 133 -2.46 -23.07 -5.08
N LEU A 134 -2.63 -21.98 -4.32
CA LEU A 134 -1.95 -21.67 -3.07
C LEU A 134 -0.42 -21.82 -3.08
N ASP A 135 0.30 -20.73 -3.33
CA ASP A 135 1.53 -20.50 -2.57
C ASP A 135 1.71 -19.02 -2.22
N LEU A 136 0.98 -18.59 -1.19
CA LEU A 136 1.26 -17.35 -0.43
C LEU A 136 2.42 -17.54 0.57
N GLY A 137 3.27 -18.55 0.37
CA GLY A 137 4.19 -19.05 1.38
C GLY A 137 5.58 -19.42 0.87
N ARG A 138 6.21 -18.67 -0.04
CA ARG A 138 7.66 -18.87 -0.25
C ARG A 138 8.44 -17.65 -0.71
N ARG A 139 9.38 -17.26 0.15
CA ARG A 139 10.67 -16.62 -0.19
C ARG A 139 11.27 -17.40 -1.36
N GLU A 140 11.88 -16.76 -2.34
CA GLU A 140 13.34 -16.58 -2.45
C GLU A 140 13.54 -15.85 -3.78
N ALA A 141 14.25 -14.72 -3.83
CA ALA A 141 15.69 -14.71 -4.03
C ALA A 141 16.12 -15.62 -5.20
N MET A 142 16.18 -15.06 -6.41
CA MET A 142 17.46 -14.87 -7.11
C MET A 142 17.28 -13.86 -8.25
#